data_AF-A0A1Y4F9K7-F1
#
_entry.id   AF-A0A1Y4F9K7-F1
#
_cell.length_a   1.000
_cell.length_b   1.000
_cell.length_c   1.000
_cell.angle_alpha   90.00
_cell.angle_beta   90.00
_cell.angle_gamma   90.00
#
_symmetry.space_group_name_H-M   'P 1'
#
loop_
_entity.id
_entity.type
_entity.pdbx_description
1 polymer ?
#
loop_
_entity_poly.entity_id
_entity_poly.type
_entity_poly.pdbx_seq_one_letter_code
_entity_poly.pdbx_strand_id
1 'polypeptide(L)'
;MKTVYRKIIVDVLKTKMETDIGGVVTIKWKDEIKSISAAVFNQYQYEDEPLYFLKQKMTDFERYMLIKKFDEWYGDTEQETTVWALEYQIIVRMLLTGYLIVNPKYLSLEDVMEKILFILKN
;
A
#
# COMPACT_ATOMS: atom_id res chain seq x y z
N MET A 1 -12.12 -0.72 4.40
CA MET A 1 -10.96 -1.53 3.96
C MET A 1 -9.95 -1.63 5.08
N LYS A 2 -9.00 -2.56 5.00
CA LYS A 2 -7.90 -2.73 5.95
C LYS A 2 -6.55 -2.51 5.29
N THR A 3 -5.54 -2.18 6.07
CA THR A 3 -4.15 -2.04 5.60
C THR A 3 -3.15 -2.44 6.69
N VAL A 4 -1.86 -2.47 6.33
CA VAL A 4 -0.75 -2.70 7.26
C VAL A 4 -0.11 -1.38 7.68
N TYR A 5 -0.06 -1.12 8.98
CA TYR A 5 0.64 0.02 9.56
C TYR A 5 1.45 -0.41 10.78
N ARG A 6 2.74 -0.11 10.81
CA ARG A 6 3.64 -0.48 11.92
C ARG A 6 3.56 -1.98 12.27
N LYS A 7 3.61 -2.84 11.25
CA LYS A 7 3.66 -4.32 11.39
C LYS A 7 2.41 -4.92 12.07
N ILE A 8 1.26 -4.24 11.97
CA ILE A 8 -0.06 -4.75 12.34
C ILE A 8 -1.09 -4.41 11.25
N ILE A 9 -2.19 -5.16 11.19
CA ILE A 9 -3.35 -4.83 10.37
C ILE A 9 -4.25 -3.84 11.12
N VAL A 10 -4.70 -2.80 10.43
CA VAL A 10 -5.58 -1.74 10.96
C VAL A 10 -6.71 -1.47 9.98
N ASP A 11 -7.85 -1.00 10.50
CA ASP A 11 -8.95 -0.54 9.66
C ASP A 11 -8.64 0.87 9.14
N VAL A 12 -8.85 1.08 7.84
CA VAL A 12 -8.81 2.39 7.21
C VAL A 12 -10.22 2.95 7.21
N LEU A 13 -10.40 4.06 7.93
CA LEU A 13 -11.70 4.73 8.08
C LEU A 13 -11.91 5.78 6.99
N LYS A 14 -10.85 6.50 6.62
CA LYS A 14 -10.92 7.58 5.62
C LYS A 14 -9.54 7.84 5.01
N THR A 15 -9.52 8.21 3.74
CA THR A 15 -8.37 8.83 3.08
C THR A 15 -8.72 10.26 2.67
N LYS A 16 -7.75 11.15 2.66
CA LYS A 16 -7.92 12.54 2.23
C LYS A 16 -6.63 13.04 1.59
N MET A 17 -6.70 13.51 0.35
CA MET A 17 -5.60 14.21 -0.30
C MET A 17 -5.54 15.65 0.22
N GLU A 18 -4.36 16.14 0.51
CA GLU A 18 -4.14 17.52 0.99
C GLU A 18 -3.29 18.34 0.01
N THR A 19 -2.38 17.67 -0.70
CA THR A 19 -1.59 18.21 -1.82
C THR A 19 -1.46 17.12 -2.89
N ASP A 20 -0.90 17.45 -4.05
CA ASP A 20 -0.75 16.50 -5.17
C ASP A 20 0.11 15.27 -4.82
N ILE A 21 0.99 15.37 -3.81
CA ILE A 21 1.90 14.30 -3.39
C ILE A 21 1.68 13.85 -1.95
N GLY A 22 0.76 14.51 -1.23
CA GLY A 22 0.61 14.39 0.22
C GLY A 22 -0.84 14.28 0.65
N GLY A 23 -1.08 13.43 1.63
CA GLY A 23 -2.41 13.23 2.18
C GLY A 23 -2.39 12.64 3.57
N VAL A 24 -3.57 12.25 4.03
CA VAL A 24 -3.82 11.68 5.33
C VAL A 24 -4.65 10.42 5.19
N VAL A 25 -4.24 9.39 5.91
CA VAL A 25 -5.01 8.16 6.11
C VAL A 25 -5.45 8.12 7.57
N THR A 26 -6.75 8.17 7.79
CA THR A 26 -7.36 7.99 9.11
C THR A 26 -7.60 6.50 9.35
N ILE A 27 -6.97 5.97 10.39
CA ILE A 27 -7.04 4.55 10.77
C ILE A 27 -7.66 4.38 12.15
N LYS A 28 -8.27 3.21 12.38
CA LYS A 28 -8.56 2.71 13.72
C LYS A 28 -7.40 1.84 14.18
N TRP A 29 -6.67 2.31 15.19
CA TRP A 29 -5.57 1.57 15.79
C TRP A 29 -5.93 1.22 17.24
N LYS A 30 -6.26 -0.06 17.47
CA LYS A 30 -6.86 -0.53 18.74
C LYS A 30 -8.16 0.24 18.99
N ASP A 31 -8.27 0.95 20.11
CA ASP A 31 -9.44 1.75 20.48
C ASP A 31 -9.28 3.24 20.13
N GLU A 32 -8.21 3.61 19.42
CA GLU A 32 -7.92 4.99 19.05
C GLU A 32 -8.12 5.23 17.55
N ILE A 33 -8.60 6.43 17.19
CA ILE A 33 -8.61 6.92 15.82
C ILE A 33 -7.40 7.81 15.60
N LYS A 34 -6.61 7.55 14.56
CA LYS A 34 -5.43 8.36 14.23
C LYS A 34 -5.43 8.78 12.78
N SER A 35 -5.00 10.01 12.54
CA SER A 35 -4.71 10.54 11.21
C SER A 35 -3.21 10.48 10.96
N ILE A 36 -2.79 9.69 9.98
CA ILE A 36 -1.38 9.46 9.65
C ILE A 36 -1.08 10.11 8.32
N SER A 37 0.02 10.88 8.26
CA SER A 37 0.52 11.42 6.99
C SER A 37 0.88 10.28 6.02
N ALA A 38 0.46 10.44 4.77
CA ALA A 38 0.65 9.49 3.70
C ALA A 38 1.23 10.18 2.48
N ALA A 39 2.04 9.44 1.72
CA ALA A 39 2.36 9.82 0.36
C ALA A 39 1.18 9.47 -0.55
N VAL A 40 0.98 10.26 -1.60
CA VAL A 40 -0.13 10.12 -2.53
C VAL A 40 0.40 10.02 -3.96
N PHE A 41 -0.25 9.19 -4.77
CA PHE A 41 -0.12 9.18 -6.22
C PHE A 41 -1.50 9.36 -6.85
N ASN A 42 -1.68 10.45 -7.59
CA ASN A 42 -2.98 10.88 -8.15
C ASN A 42 -2.92 11.18 -9.65
N GLN A 43 -1.97 10.59 -10.38
CA GLN A 43 -1.78 10.86 -11.81
C GLN A 43 -2.37 9.73 -12.67
N TYR A 44 -2.63 10.01 -13.95
CA TYR A 44 -3.15 9.04 -14.92
C TYR A 44 -4.52 8.48 -14.47
N GLN A 45 -4.67 7.16 -14.41
CA GLN A 45 -5.90 6.48 -14.01
C GLN A 45 -6.28 6.63 -12.52
N TYR A 46 -5.52 7.42 -11.74
CA TYR A 46 -5.70 7.63 -10.30
C TYR A 46 -6.07 9.07 -9.93
N GLU A 47 -6.46 9.90 -10.90
CA GLU A 47 -6.89 11.29 -10.63
C GLU A 47 -8.14 11.35 -9.73
N ASP A 48 -9.12 10.48 -9.99
CA ASP A 48 -10.36 10.40 -9.21
C ASP A 48 -10.23 9.54 -7.93
N GLU A 49 -9.36 8.53 -7.96
CA GLU A 49 -9.13 7.59 -6.86
C GLU A 49 -7.62 7.43 -6.59
N PRO A 50 -7.01 8.36 -5.83
CA PRO A 50 -5.57 8.34 -5.59
C PRO A 50 -5.11 7.11 -4.79
N LEU A 51 -3.88 6.66 -5.07
CA LEU A 51 -3.21 5.66 -4.25
C LEU A 51 -2.54 6.33 -3.06
N TYR A 52 -2.74 5.76 -1.86
CA TYR A 52 -2.16 6.22 -0.61
C TYR A 52 -1.11 5.24 -0.12
N PHE A 53 -0.04 5.77 0.45
CA PHE A 53 1.05 4.96 0.98
C PHE A 53 1.48 5.42 2.37
N LEU A 54 1.62 4.46 3.27
CA LEU A 54 2.08 4.70 4.64
C LEU A 54 3.54 4.30 4.79
N LYS A 55 4.33 5.16 5.43
CA LYS A 55 5.73 4.88 5.75
C LYS A 55 5.81 3.68 6.68
N GLN A 56 6.69 2.74 6.37
CA GLN A 56 6.99 1.60 7.23
C GLN A 56 8.49 1.56 7.57
N LYS A 57 8.80 1.03 8.75
CA LYS A 57 10.17 0.63 9.07
C LYS A 57 10.43 -0.73 8.42
N MET A 58 11.29 -0.74 7.41
CA MET A 58 11.68 -1.92 6.64
C MET A 58 13.22 -1.95 6.49
N THR A 59 13.78 -3.15 6.51
CA THR A 59 15.13 -3.49 6.05
C THR A 59 15.14 -3.64 4.53
N ASP A 60 16.33 -3.66 3.93
CA ASP A 60 16.46 -3.87 2.48
C ASP A 60 15.99 -5.27 2.06
N PHE A 61 16.18 -6.27 2.92
CA PHE A 61 15.66 -7.62 2.69
C PHE A 61 14.13 -7.66 2.72
N GLU A 62 13.48 -7.05 3.72
CA GLU A 62 12.01 -6.92 3.78
C GLU A 62 11.48 -6.22 2.52
N ARG A 63 12.12 -5.13 2.05
CA ARG A 63 11.75 -4.44 0.81
C ARG A 63 11.86 -5.34 -0.41
N TYR A 64 12.99 -6.02 -0.57
CA TYR A 64 13.22 -6.95 -1.68
C TYR A 64 12.17 -8.06 -1.71
N MET A 65 11.89 -8.66 -0.55
CA MET A 65 10.90 -9.73 -0.43
C MET A 65 9.48 -9.24 -0.74
N LEU A 66 9.12 -8.02 -0.32
CA LEU A 66 7.84 -7.41 -0.68
C LEU A 66 7.74 -7.17 -2.19
N ILE A 67 8.77 -6.59 -2.82
CA ILE A 67 8.77 -6.36 -4.28
C ILE A 67 8.54 -7.67 -5.02
N LYS A 68 9.29 -8.73 -4.68
CA LYS A 68 9.12 -10.05 -5.28
C LYS A 68 7.71 -10.59 -5.08
N LYS A 69 7.13 -10.42 -3.89
CA LYS A 69 5.80 -10.94 -3.57
C LYS A 69 4.68 -10.16 -4.24
N PHE A 70 4.82 -8.84 -4.38
CA PHE A 70 3.88 -8.06 -5.18
C PHE A 70 3.93 -8.48 -6.65
N ASP A 71 5.11 -8.74 -7.23
CA ASP A 71 5.24 -9.28 -8.59
C ASP A 71 4.45 -10.58 -8.76
N GLU A 72 4.63 -11.52 -7.84
CA GLU A 72 3.90 -12.79 -7.81
C GLU A 72 2.38 -12.58 -7.65
N TRP A 73 1.93 -11.72 -6.73
CA TRP A 73 0.50 -11.51 -6.49
C TRP A 73 -0.22 -10.79 -7.61
N TYR A 74 0.42 -9.81 -8.25
CA TYR A 74 -0.14 -9.16 -9.43
C TYR A 74 -0.14 -10.10 -10.64
N GLY A 75 0.90 -10.92 -10.80
CA GLY A 75 0.97 -11.94 -11.85
C GLY A 75 -0.03 -13.07 -11.72
N ASP A 76 -0.59 -13.28 -10.51
CA ASP A 76 -1.62 -14.29 -10.21
C ASP A 76 -3.05 -13.71 -10.25
N THR A 77 -3.22 -12.46 -10.66
CA THR A 77 -4.55 -11.90 -10.93
C THR A 77 -5.12 -12.49 -12.23
N GLU A 78 -6.44 -12.61 -12.33
CA GLU A 78 -7.12 -12.98 -13.60
C GLU A 78 -7.13 -11.83 -14.64
N GLN A 79 -6.29 -10.81 -14.45
CA GLN A 79 -6.26 -9.59 -15.23
C GLN A 79 -5.02 -9.54 -16.12
N GLU A 80 -5.18 -9.01 -17.33
CA GLU A 80 -4.05 -8.75 -18.21
C GLU A 80 -3.02 -7.82 -17.57
N THR A 81 -1.72 -8.08 -17.82
CA THR A 81 -0.62 -7.28 -17.25
C THR A 81 -0.75 -5.79 -17.53
N THR A 82 -1.28 -5.41 -18.70
CA THR A 82 -1.48 -4.00 -19.08
C THR A 82 -2.44 -3.25 -18.16
N VAL A 83 -3.30 -3.95 -17.42
CA VAL A 83 -4.28 -3.37 -16.49
C VAL A 83 -3.59 -2.93 -15.19
N TRP A 84 -2.70 -3.76 -14.64
CA TRP A 84 -2.11 -3.52 -13.32
C TRP A 84 -0.64 -3.09 -13.34
N ALA A 85 0.04 -3.15 -14.49
CA ALA A 85 1.48 -2.87 -14.58
C ALA A 85 1.88 -1.50 -14.05
N LEU A 86 1.06 -0.46 -14.29
CA LEU A 86 1.31 0.87 -13.74
C LEU A 86 1.23 0.88 -12.21
N GLU A 87 0.21 0.23 -11.63
CA GLU A 87 0.05 0.13 -10.17
C GLU A 87 1.24 -0.55 -9.53
N TYR A 88 1.63 -1.70 -10.08
CA TYR A 88 2.80 -2.45 -9.62
C TYR A 88 4.07 -1.60 -9.69
N GLN A 89 4.30 -0.90 -10.81
CA GLN A 89 5.46 -0.02 -10.96
C GLN A 89 5.48 1.08 -9.88
N ILE A 90 4.34 1.70 -9.57
CA ILE A 90 4.22 2.71 -8.53
C ILE A 90 4.52 2.08 -7.16
N ILE A 91 3.93 0.92 -6.86
CA ILE A 91 4.18 0.18 -5.60
C ILE A 91 5.67 -0.11 -5.42
N VAL A 92 6.37 -0.58 -6.45
CA VAL A 92 7.82 -0.83 -6.38
C VAL A 92 8.59 0.45 -6.06
N ARG A 93 8.29 1.57 -6.73
CA ARG A 93 8.92 2.87 -6.43
C ARG A 93 8.70 3.30 -4.97
N MET A 94 7.50 3.07 -4.44
CA MET A 94 7.17 3.41 -3.06
C MET A 94 7.84 2.46 -2.05
N LEU A 95 7.91 1.16 -2.34
CA LEU A 95 8.62 0.18 -1.50
C LEU A 95 10.12 0.49 -1.39
N LEU A 96 10.76 0.87 -2.51
CA LEU A 96 12.16 1.30 -2.53
C LEU A 96 12.42 2.50 -1.62
N THR A 97 11.42 3.37 -1.44
CA THR A 97 11.49 4.51 -0.52
C THR A 97 10.92 4.22 0.87
N GLY A 98 10.56 2.96 1.17
CA GLY A 98 10.08 2.52 2.49
C GLY A 98 8.61 2.83 2.79
N TYR A 99 7.78 2.91 1.76
CA TYR A 99 6.34 3.11 1.87
C TYR A 99 5.60 1.84 1.42
N LEU A 100 4.45 1.57 2.04
CA LEU A 100 3.58 0.45 1.71
C LEU A 100 2.21 0.97 1.26
N ILE A 101 1.65 0.35 0.23
CA ILE A 101 0.35 0.70 -0.33
C ILE A 101 -0.79 0.46 0.67
N VAL A 102 -1.76 1.37 0.66
CA VAL A 102 -2.96 1.32 1.51
C VAL A 102 -4.17 0.78 0.75
N ASN A 103 -4.37 1.22 -0.47
CA ASN A 103 -5.59 0.99 -1.26
C ASN A 103 -5.24 0.62 -2.72
N PRO A 104 -4.57 -0.53 -2.97
CA PRO A 104 -4.39 -1.01 -4.34
C PRO A 104 -5.75 -1.22 -5.02
N LYS A 105 -5.85 -0.92 -6.32
CA LYS A 105 -7.08 -1.06 -7.11
C LYS A 105 -7.21 -2.44 -7.75
N TYR A 106 -6.10 -3.05 -8.15
CA TYR A 106 -6.11 -4.31 -8.91
C TYR A 106 -5.60 -5.50 -8.11
N LEU A 107 -5.20 -5.29 -6.86
CA LEU A 107 -4.82 -6.36 -5.95
C LEU A 107 -5.72 -6.32 -4.73
N SER A 108 -6.34 -7.45 -4.40
CA SER A 108 -7.08 -7.59 -3.15
C SER A 108 -6.08 -7.61 -1.99
N LEU A 109 -5.97 -6.48 -1.29
CA LEU A 109 -5.03 -6.36 -0.17
C LEU A 109 -5.40 -7.35 0.95
N GLU A 110 -6.70 -7.62 1.16
CA GLU A 110 -7.20 -8.55 2.18
C GLU A 110 -6.64 -9.97 2.04
N ASP A 111 -6.40 -10.42 0.81
CA ASP A 111 -5.87 -11.78 0.55
C ASP A 111 -4.35 -11.90 0.80
N VAL A 112 -3.64 -10.77 0.91
CA VAL A 112 -2.17 -10.75 0.99
C VAL A 112 -1.62 -10.07 2.25
N MET A 113 -2.43 -9.33 3.02
CA MET A 113 -1.97 -8.60 4.22
C MET A 113 -1.24 -9.47 5.24
N GLU A 114 -1.71 -10.68 5.50
CA GLU A 114 -1.05 -11.59 6.46
C GLU A 114 0.34 -11.99 5.98
N LYS A 115 0.51 -12.19 4.66
CA LYS A 115 1.83 -12.48 4.06
C LYS A 115 2.73 -11.25 4.13
N ILE A 116 2.19 -10.05 3.91
CA ILE A 116 2.93 -8.79 4.09
C ILE A 116 3.41 -8.67 5.54
N LEU A 117 2.54 -8.92 6.52
CA LEU A 117 2.89 -8.90 7.94
C LEU A 117 3.97 -9.92 8.28
N PHE A 118 3.87 -11.13 7.74
CA PHE A 118 4.89 -12.16 7.95
C PHE A 118 6.26 -11.68 7.45
N ILE A 119 6.32 -11.12 6.23
CA ILE A 119 7.57 -10.59 5.66
C ILE A 119 8.13 -9.49 6.57
N LEU A 120 7.28 -8.55 6.99
CA LEU A 120 7.66 -7.43 7.84
C LEU A 120 7.98 -7.81 9.28
N LYS A 121 7.85 -9.06 9.72
CA LYS A 121 8.20 -9.47 11.09
C LYS A 121 9.50 -10.27 11.17
N ASN A 122 10.05 -10.66 10.02
CA ASN A 122 11.36 -11.30 9.90
C ASN A 122 12.47 -10.24 9.88
#